data_AF-A0A375FU61-F1
#
_entry.id   AF-A0A375FU61-F1
#
_cell.length_a   1.000
_cell.length_b   1.000
_cell.length_c   1.000
_cell.angle_alpha   90.00
_cell.angle_beta   90.00
_cell.angle_gamma   90.00
#
_symmetry.space_group_name_H-M   'P 1'
#
loop_
_entity.id
_entity.type
_entity.pdbx_description
1 polymer ?
#
loop_
_entity_poly.entity_id
_entity_poly.type
_entity_poly.pdbx_seq_one_letter_code
_entity_poly.pdbx_strand_id
1 'polypeptide(L)'
;MAIRSLASHSTSQLRRLVGQMQAEVDALEQLSTPDADAQSRLGYATARLRDGIEAVEDALQSLRALQQVRPSAMKARRPTRAA
;
A
#
# COMPACT_ATOMS: atom_id res chain seq x y z
N MET A 1 -14.73 6.70 18.60
CA MET A 1 -13.31 6.30 18.56
C MET A 1 -12.99 5.14 17.61
N ALA A 2 -13.96 4.34 17.16
CA ALA A 2 -13.72 3.13 16.34
C ALA A 2 -13.00 3.38 14.98
N ILE A 3 -13.34 4.44 14.25
CA ILE A 3 -12.78 4.71 12.91
C ILE A 3 -11.26 4.95 12.95
N ARG A 4 -10.77 5.69 13.96
CA ARG A 4 -9.33 5.92 14.14
C ARG A 4 -8.57 4.64 14.51
N SER A 5 -9.18 3.80 15.35
CA SER A 5 -8.59 2.51 15.74
C SER A 5 -8.48 1.55 14.55
N LEU A 6 -9.52 1.46 13.72
CA LEU A 6 -9.54 0.62 12.53
C LEU A 6 -8.51 1.10 11.49
N ALA A 7 -8.45 2.41 11.25
CA ALA A 7 -7.55 2.99 10.27
C ALA A 7 -6.07 2.88 10.71
N SER A 8 -5.79 3.01 12.01
CA SER A 8 -4.48 2.73 12.60
C SER A 8 -4.09 1.25 12.46
N HIS A 9 -5.04 0.34 12.71
CA HIS A 9 -4.81 -1.10 12.56
C HIS A 9 -4.50 -1.47 11.11
N SER A 10 -5.32 -1.01 10.16
CA SER A 10 -5.10 -1.21 8.72
C SER A 10 -3.76 -0.65 8.27
N THR A 11 -3.39 0.55 8.71
CA THR A 11 -2.07 1.16 8.41
C THR A 11 -0.92 0.28 8.93
N SER A 12 -1.03 -0.26 10.14
CA SER A 12 0.00 -1.13 10.73
C SER A 12 0.12 -2.47 10.02
N GLN A 13 -0.98 -3.00 9.47
CA GLN A 13 -0.99 -4.24 8.71
C GLN A 13 -0.36 -4.05 7.33
N LEU A 14 -0.72 -2.97 6.62
CA LEU A 14 -0.15 -2.64 5.33
C LEU A 14 1.36 -2.37 5.39
N ARG A 15 1.84 -1.67 6.44
CA ARG A 15 3.29 -1.49 6.65
C ARG A 15 4.04 -2.81 6.88
N ARG A 16 3.42 -3.75 7.61
CA ARG A 16 4.00 -5.08 7.81
C ARG A 16 4.08 -5.85 6.49
N LEU A 17 3.05 -5.77 5.66
CA LEU A 17 3.03 -6.37 4.34
C LEU A 17 4.14 -5.81 3.44
N VAL A 18 4.32 -4.48 3.40
CA VAL A 18 5.43 -3.85 2.66
C VAL A 18 6.78 -4.39 3.12
N GLY A 19 7.01 -4.47 4.43
CA GLY A 19 8.27 -5.00 4.96
C GLY A 19 8.50 -6.48 4.59
N GLN A 20 7.45 -7.30 4.54
CA GLN A 20 7.54 -8.70 4.10
C GLN A 20 7.87 -8.80 2.61
N MET A 21 7.18 -8.02 1.77
CA MET A 21 7.43 -7.99 0.32
C MET A 21 8.84 -7.48 0.01
N GLN A 22 9.34 -6.50 0.76
CA GLN A 22 10.71 -6.02 0.61
C GLN A 22 11.73 -7.12 0.93
N ALA A 23 11.52 -7.87 2.01
CA ALA A 23 12.39 -8.99 2.35
C ALA A 23 12.37 -10.11 1.28
N GLU A 24 11.22 -10.34 0.64
CA GLU A 24 11.12 -11.28 -0.49
C GLU A 24 11.87 -10.76 -1.73
N VAL A 25 11.75 -9.47 -2.07
CA VAL A 25 12.53 -8.84 -3.14
C VAL A 25 14.03 -9.00 -2.88
N ASP A 26 14.48 -8.65 -1.67
CA ASP A 26 15.89 -8.75 -1.30
C ASP A 26 16.41 -10.19 -1.36
N ALA A 27 15.56 -11.18 -1.03
CA ALA A 27 15.89 -12.59 -1.15
C ALA A 27 15.98 -13.05 -2.61
N LEU A 28 15.04 -12.62 -3.47
CA LEU A 28 15.05 -12.96 -4.89
C LEU A 28 16.24 -12.33 -5.63
N GLU A 29 16.66 -11.12 -5.25
CA GLU A 29 17.82 -10.44 -5.84
C GLU A 29 19.15 -11.13 -5.52
N GLN A 30 19.20 -11.88 -4.41
CA GLN A 30 20.35 -12.71 -4.06
C GLN A 30 20.38 -14.02 -4.84
N LEU A 31 19.27 -14.42 -5.46
CA LEU A 31 19.22 -15.60 -6.31
C LEU A 31 19.79 -15.26 -7.70
N SER A 32 20.73 -16.09 -8.14
CA SER A 32 21.23 -16.07 -9.51
C SER A 32 21.24 -17.49 -10.05
N THR A 33 20.81 -17.65 -11.30
CA THR A 33 20.80 -18.93 -12.00
C THR A 33 21.43 -18.79 -13.38
N PRO A 34 22.23 -19.77 -13.83
CA PRO A 34 22.80 -19.77 -15.17
C PRO A 34 21.75 -20.08 -16.26
N ASP A 35 20.56 -20.58 -15.89
CA ASP A 35 19.46 -20.78 -16.83
C ASP A 35 18.78 -19.45 -17.16
N ALA A 36 18.84 -19.05 -18.44
CA ALA A 36 18.34 -17.77 -18.91
C ALA A 36 16.82 -17.61 -18.76
N ASP A 37 16.05 -18.70 -18.90
CA ASP A 37 14.60 -18.65 -18.71
C ASP A 37 14.26 -18.47 -17.22
N ALA A 38 14.88 -19.25 -16.33
CA ALA A 38 14.72 -19.07 -14.90
C ALA A 38 15.18 -17.67 -14.43
N GLN A 39 16.28 -17.14 -14.96
CA GLN A 39 16.76 -15.79 -14.64
C GLN A 39 15.77 -14.71 -15.09
N SER A 40 15.15 -14.89 -16.26
CA SER A 40 14.12 -13.97 -16.77
C SER A 40 12.86 -14.01 -15.91
N ARG A 41 12.43 -15.20 -15.46
CA ARG A 41 11.30 -15.37 -14.54
C ARG A 41 11.57 -14.76 -13.16
N LEU A 42 12.80 -14.91 -12.65
CA LEU A 42 13.22 -14.23 -11.41
C LEU A 42 13.14 -12.72 -11.57
N GLY A 43 13.68 -12.16 -12.66
CA GLY A 43 13.59 -10.74 -12.94
C GLY A 43 12.14 -10.24 -13.02
N TYR A 44 11.25 -10.99 -13.67
CA TYR A 44 9.82 -10.69 -13.72
C TYR A 44 9.16 -10.72 -12.33
N ALA A 45 9.45 -11.73 -11.52
CA ALA A 45 8.90 -11.86 -10.17
C ALA A 45 9.36 -10.70 -9.27
N THR A 46 10.65 -10.35 -9.31
CA THR A 46 11.22 -9.22 -8.57
C THR A 46 10.57 -7.89 -8.99
N ALA A 47 10.42 -7.65 -10.30
CA ALA A 47 9.76 -6.45 -10.80
C ALA A 47 8.30 -6.37 -10.31
N ARG A 48 7.57 -7.48 -10.38
CA ARG A 48 6.17 -7.53 -9.96
C ARG A 48 5.97 -7.31 -8.45
N LEU A 49 6.92 -7.77 -7.63
CA LEU A 49 6.89 -7.49 -6.19
C LEU A 49 7.16 -6.00 -5.91
N ARG A 50 8.08 -5.37 -6.64
CA ARG A 50 8.34 -3.92 -6.53
C ARG A 50 7.11 -3.10 -6.90
N ASP A 51 6.44 -3.43 -8.01
CA ASP A 51 5.18 -2.79 -8.40
C ASP A 51 4.11 -2.94 -7.30
N GLY A 52 4.05 -4.12 -6.68
CA GLY A 52 3.14 -4.40 -5.58
C GLY A 52 3.44 -3.56 -4.33
N ILE A 53 4.71 -3.38 -3.98
CA ILE A 53 5.15 -2.51 -2.88
C ILE A 53 4.67 -1.07 -3.13
N GLU A 54 4.95 -0.54 -4.32
CA GLU A 54 4.54 0.82 -4.71
C GLU A 54 3.02 1.01 -4.59
N ALA A 55 2.24 0.06 -5.09
CA ALA A 55 0.78 0.10 -4.98
C ALA A 55 0.28 0.09 -3.53
N VAL A 56 0.94 -0.62 -2.62
CA VAL A 56 0.59 -0.61 -1.19
C VAL A 56 0.98 0.71 -0.52
N GLU A 57 2.11 1.29 -0.90
CA GLU A 57 2.55 2.61 -0.40
C GLU A 57 1.58 3.72 -0.83
N ASP A 58 1.11 3.70 -2.08
CA ASP A 58 0.09 4.62 -2.59
C ASP A 58 -1.24 4.47 -1.85
N ALA A 59 -1.66 3.23 -1.58
CA ALA A 59 -2.86 2.95 -0.79
C ALA A 59 -2.73 3.50 0.65
N LEU A 60 -1.54 3.35 1.26
CA LEU A 60 -1.23 3.91 2.58
C LEU A 60 -1.29 5.44 2.58
N GLN A 61 -0.78 6.08 1.53
CA GLN A 61 -0.83 7.53 1.38
C GLN A 61 -2.27 8.03 1.20
N SER A 62 -3.06 7.33 0.37
CA SER A 62 -4.49 7.58 0.18
C SER A 62 -5.27 7.44 1.49
N LEU A 63 -5.00 6.40 2.28
CA LEU A 63 -5.63 6.19 3.59
C LEU A 63 -5.28 7.33 4.57
N ARG A 64 -4.02 7.81 4.59
CA ARG A 64 -3.63 8.96 5.41
C ARG A 64 -4.34 10.23 4.97
N ALA A 65 -4.45 10.49 3.67
CA ALA A 65 -5.17 11.64 3.14
C ALA A 65 -6.64 11.62 3.60
N LEU A 66 -7.31 10.47 3.51
CA LEU A 66 -8.69 10.29 3.99
C LEU A 66 -8.83 10.49 5.50
N GLN A 67 -7.82 10.10 6.30
CA GLN A 67 -7.82 10.36 7.75
C GLN A 67 -7.62 11.85 8.10
N GLN A 68 -6.89 12.61 7.28
CA GLN A 68 -6.65 14.04 7.48
C GLN A 68 -7.86 14.89 7.09
N VAL A 69 -8.64 14.47 6.10
CA VAL A 69 -9.91 15.12 5.75
C VAL A 69 -10.93 14.88 6.88
N ARG A 70 -11.06 15.87 7.78
CA ARG A 70 -12.02 15.81 8.88
C ARG A 70 -13.45 15.58 8.34
N PRO A 71 -14.24 14.64 8.89
CA PRO A 71 -15.66 14.52 8.56
C PRO A 71 -16.48 15.79 8.91
N SER A 72 -15.92 16.70 9.71
CA SER A 72 -16.48 18.02 9.98
C SER A 72 -16.58 18.91 8.73
N ALA A 73 -15.67 18.77 7.76
CA ALA A 73 -15.71 19.51 6.50
C ALA A 73 -16.81 18.97 5.55
N MET A 74 -17.11 17.67 5.61
CA MET A 74 -18.21 17.06 4.86
C MET A 74 -19.59 17.48 5.41
N LYS A 75 -19.73 17.70 6.73
CA LYS A 75 -21.00 18.18 7.31
C LYS A 75 -21.35 19.62 6.93
N ALA A 76 -20.37 20.46 6.64
CA ALA A 76 -20.59 21.83 6.19
C ALA A 76 -21.13 21.91 4.75
N ARG A 77 -21.01 20.82 3.98
CA ARG A 77 -21.47 20.72 2.58
C ARG A 77 -22.81 20.00 2.48
N ARG A 78 -23.74 20.27 3.40
CA ARG A 78 -25.15 19.95 3.18
C ARG A 78 -25.69 21.09 2.31
N PRO A 79 -26.13 20.85 1.06
CA PRO A 79 -26.78 21.91 0.31
C PRO A 79 -28.00 22.35 1.10
N THR A 80 -27.99 23.58 1.60
CA THR A 80 -29.22 24.29 1.99
C THR A 80 -30.09 24.25 0.75
N ARG A 81 -31.07 23.33 0.77
CA ARG A 81 -32.16 23.27 -0.18
C ARG A 81 -32.84 24.64 -0.08
N ALA A 82 -32.54 25.51 -1.05
CA ALA A 82 -33.23 26.78 -1.19
C ALA A 82 -34.72 26.46 -1.38
N ALA A 83 -35.54 27.02 -0.49
CA ALA A 83 -36.99 26.99 -0.57
C ALA A 83 -37.47 27.99 -1.62
#